data_AF-A0AAV6PB01-F1
#
_entry.id   AF-A0AAV6PB01-F1
#
_cell.length_a   1.000
_cell.length_b   1.000
_cell.length_c   1.000
_cell.angle_alpha   90.00
_cell.angle_beta   90.00
_cell.angle_gamma   90.00
#
_symmetry.space_group_name_H-M   'P 1'
#
loop_
_entity.id
_entity.type
_entity.pdbx_description
1 polymer ?
#
loop_
_entity_poly.entity_id
_entity_poly.type
_entity_poly.pdbx_seq_one_letter_code
_entity_poly.pdbx_strand_id
1 'polypeptide(L)'
;AGESGKSTIVKQMKIIHEDGYSEDECKQYRAVVYSNTIQSIMAIVKAMVNLKIDYSSTTRVDDAQQLFALSAEAEEQGILPDELANVIRRLWSDSGIQSCFTRSREYQLNDSAA
;
A
#
# COMPACT_ATOMS: atom_id res chain seq x y z
N ALA A 1 -9.27 9.58 15.78
CA ALA A 1 -8.41 10.78 15.65
C ALA A 1 -6.98 10.46 15.15
N GLY A 2 -6.78 9.34 14.43
CA GLY A 2 -5.46 8.83 14.02
C GLY A 2 -4.87 9.44 12.74
N GLU A 3 -5.71 9.89 11.81
CA GLU A 3 -5.27 10.31 10.45
C GLU A 3 -5.39 11.81 10.18
N SER A 4 -5.56 12.63 11.23
CA SER A 4 -5.68 14.11 11.14
C SER A 4 -4.44 14.86 10.59
N GLY A 5 -3.41 14.16 10.11
CA GLY A 5 -2.21 14.79 9.54
C GLY A 5 -1.20 15.38 10.54
N LYS A 6 -1.39 15.20 11.86
CA LYS A 6 -0.48 15.75 12.90
C LYS A 6 0.99 15.39 12.66
N SER A 7 1.29 14.11 12.40
CA SER A 7 2.66 13.68 12.11
C SER A 7 3.20 14.33 10.83
N THR A 8 2.36 14.53 9.82
CA THR A 8 2.73 15.22 8.57
C THR A 8 3.13 16.67 8.84
N ILE A 9 2.40 17.39 9.70
CA ILE A 9 2.77 18.76 10.10
C ILE A 9 4.14 18.81 10.78
N VAL A 10 4.43 17.86 11.67
CA VAL A 10 5.75 17.76 12.32
C VAL A 10 6.85 17.49 11.29
N LYS A 11 6.61 16.58 10.33
CA LYS A 11 7.56 16.32 9.24
C LYS A 11 7.82 17.57 8.39
N GLN A 12 6.80 18.37 8.12
CA GLN A 12 6.95 19.64 7.39
C GLN A 12 7.76 20.69 8.16
N MET A 13 7.61 20.77 9.48
CA MET A 13 8.43 21.67 10.30
C MET A 13 9.93 21.35 10.17
N LYS A 14 10.29 20.06 10.18
CA LYS A 14 11.68 19.63 9.94
C LYS A 14 12.17 20.01 8.54
N ILE A 15 11.34 19.86 7.51
CA ILE A 15 11.68 20.25 6.13
C ILE A 15 11.93 21.75 6.01
N ILE A 16 11.11 22.58 6.66
CA ILE A 16 11.16 24.03 6.52
C ILE A 16 12.22 24.66 7.43
N HIS A 17 12.51 24.07 8.59
CA HIS A 17 13.30 24.71 9.65
C HIS A 17 14.57 23.95 10.08
N GLU A 18 14.76 22.69 9.66
CA GLU A 18 15.88 21.84 10.09
C GLU A 18 16.58 21.15 8.91
N ASP A 19 16.76 21.85 7.78
CA ASP A 19 17.46 21.38 6.57
C ASP A 19 16.92 20.08 5.94
N GLY A 20 15.72 19.64 6.33
CA GLY A 20 15.06 18.46 5.76
C GLY A 20 15.59 17.13 6.28
N TYR A 21 15.38 16.07 5.50
CA TYR A 21 15.77 14.71 5.85
C TYR A 21 17.06 14.33 5.13
N SER A 22 18.01 13.81 5.89
CA SER A 22 19.21 13.20 5.34
C SER A 22 18.89 11.94 4.54
N GLU A 23 19.84 11.49 3.72
CA GLU A 23 19.69 10.26 2.93
C GLU A 23 19.48 9.04 3.84
N ASP A 24 20.17 8.98 4.98
CA ASP A 24 20.07 7.88 5.93
C ASP A 24 18.72 7.86 6.65
N GLU A 25 18.16 9.04 6.98
CA GLU A 25 16.79 9.12 7.50
C GLU A 25 15.76 8.71 6.44
N CYS A 26 15.95 9.11 5.18
CA CYS A 26 15.10 8.67 4.08
C CYS A 26 15.13 7.14 3.93
N LYS A 27 16.30 6.50 4.06
CA LYS A 27 16.45 5.04 4.03
C LYS A 27 15.67 4.36 5.16
N GLN A 28 15.60 4.96 6.35
CA GLN A 28 14.79 4.43 7.46
C GLN A 28 13.28 4.46 7.16
N TYR A 29 12.80 5.43 6.38
CA TYR A 29 11.39 5.47 5.95
C TYR A 29 11.06 4.50 4.82
N ARG A 30 12.06 3.91 4.14
CA ARG A 30 11.85 2.98 3.02
C ARG A 30 10.99 1.78 3.42
N ALA A 31 11.26 1.17 4.57
CA ALA A 31 10.47 0.05 5.10
C ALA A 31 9.01 0.45 5.36
N VAL A 32 8.78 1.67 5.87
CA VAL A 32 7.44 2.20 6.11
C VAL A 32 6.68 2.39 4.80
N VAL A 33 7.34 2.90 3.76
CA VAL A 33 6.73 3.05 2.42
C VAL A 33 6.34 1.69 1.84
N TYR A 34 7.20 0.68 1.98
CA TYR A 34 6.92 -0.67 1.51
C TYR A 34 5.76 -1.31 2.26
N SER A 35 5.76 -1.25 3.59
CA SER A 35 4.66 -1.74 4.42
C SER A 35 3.34 -1.06 4.06
N ASN A 36 3.31 0.27 3.93
CA ASN A 36 2.10 1.00 3.52
C ASN A 36 1.60 0.56 2.13
N THR A 37 2.51 0.31 1.19
CA THR A 37 2.15 -0.14 -0.16
C THR A 37 1.51 -1.54 -0.13
N ILE A 38 2.15 -2.48 0.57
CA ILE A 38 1.69 -3.87 0.71
C ILE A 38 0.34 -3.93 1.44
N GLN A 39 0.22 -3.24 2.57
CA GLN A 39 -1.02 -3.22 3.35
C GLN A 39 -2.18 -2.59 2.58
N SER A 40 -1.92 -1.53 1.80
CA SER A 40 -2.96 -0.86 1.03
C SER A 40 -3.54 -1.77 -0.06
N ILE A 41 -2.69 -2.44 -0.85
CA ILE A 41 -3.19 -3.35 -1.88
C ILE A 41 -3.87 -4.59 -1.28
N MET A 42 -3.37 -5.12 -0.15
CA MET A 42 -4.04 -6.20 0.58
C MET A 42 -5.42 -5.78 1.11
N ALA A 43 -5.56 -4.54 1.59
CA ALA A 43 -6.85 -4.01 2.05
C ALA A 43 -7.86 -3.92 0.90
N ILE A 44 -7.45 -3.44 -0.27
CA ILE A 44 -8.30 -3.39 -1.46
C ILE A 44 -8.73 -4.81 -1.89
N VAL A 45 -7.79 -5.75 -1.97
CA VAL A 45 -8.08 -7.15 -2.32
C VAL A 45 -9.07 -7.79 -1.34
N LYS A 46 -8.91 -7.54 -0.03
CA LYS A 46 -9.89 -8.00 0.98
C LYS A 46 -11.26 -7.34 0.81
N ALA A 47 -11.29 -6.04 0.51
CA ALA A 47 -12.52 -5.30 0.30
C ALA A 47 -13.29 -5.76 -0.95
N MET A 48 -12.60 -6.19 -2.01
CA MET A 48 -13.26 -6.74 -3.21
C MET A 48 -14.19 -7.90 -2.88
N VAL A 49 -13.79 -8.80 -1.97
CA VAL A 49 -14.63 -9.92 -1.53
C VAL A 49 -15.89 -9.43 -0.84
N ASN A 50 -15.76 -8.45 0.07
CA ASN A 50 -16.89 -7.90 0.82
C ASN A 50 -17.85 -7.09 -0.07
N LEU A 51 -17.31 -6.35 -1.03
CA LEU A 51 -18.06 -5.51 -1.96
C LEU A 51 -18.54 -6.28 -3.20
N LYS A 52 -18.22 -7.59 -3.30
CA LYS A 52 -18.54 -8.49 -4.41
C LYS A 52 -18.11 -7.92 -5.76
N ILE A 53 -16.88 -7.43 -5.83
CA ILE A 53 -16.26 -6.92 -7.04
C ILE A 53 -15.35 -8.01 -7.58
N ASP A 54 -15.62 -8.46 -8.79
CA ASP A 54 -14.79 -9.45 -9.46
C ASP A 54 -13.55 -8.79 -10.07
N TYR A 55 -12.47 -9.57 -10.19
CA TYR A 55 -11.33 -9.19 -11.02
C TYR A 55 -11.74 -9.12 -12.48
N SER A 56 -11.09 -8.24 -13.24
CA SER A 56 -11.33 -8.15 -14.68
C SER A 56 -10.63 -9.26 -15.46
N SER A 57 -9.60 -9.88 -14.88
CA SER A 57 -8.96 -11.07 -15.42
C SER A 57 -8.85 -12.17 -14.37
N THR A 58 -9.19 -13.41 -14.75
CA THR A 58 -9.09 -14.59 -13.87
C THR A 58 -7.65 -14.84 -13.40
N THR A 59 -6.65 -14.47 -14.19
CA THR A 59 -5.23 -14.58 -13.81
C THR A 59 -4.83 -13.68 -12.63
N ARG A 60 -5.67 -12.70 -12.24
CA ARG A 60 -5.44 -11.88 -11.03
C ARG A 60 -5.73 -12.63 -9.74
N VAL A 61 -6.50 -13.72 -9.80
CA VAL A 61 -6.74 -14.58 -8.63
C VAL A 61 -5.43 -15.20 -8.15
N ASP A 62 -4.61 -15.69 -9.08
CA ASP A 62 -3.29 -16.25 -8.77
C ASP A 62 -2.34 -15.17 -8.22
N ASP A 63 -2.35 -13.97 -8.82
CA ASP A 63 -1.59 -12.83 -8.30
C ASP A 63 -2.01 -12.44 -6.87
N ALA A 64 -3.31 -12.47 -6.56
CA ALA A 64 -3.80 -12.18 -5.21
C ALA A 64 -3.32 -13.23 -4.19
N GLN A 65 -3.28 -14.51 -4.58
CA GLN A 65 -2.72 -15.57 -3.72
C GLN A 65 -1.22 -15.36 -3.48
N GLN A 66 -0.46 -15.03 -4.53
CA GLN A 66 0.96 -14.71 -4.43
C GLN A 66 1.22 -13.49 -3.53
N LEU A 67 0.40 -12.44 -3.65
CA LEU A 67 0.46 -11.26 -2.77
C LEU A 67 0.40 -11.67 -1.30
N PHE A 68 -0.59 -12.46 -0.90
CA PHE A 68 -0.73 -12.89 0.49
C PHE A 68 0.42 -13.79 0.95
N ALA A 69 0.89 -14.70 0.08
CA ALA A 69 1.99 -15.61 0.41
C ALA A 69 3.31 -14.87 0.66
N LEU A 70 3.61 -13.83 -0.13
CA LEU A 70 4.88 -13.10 -0.06
C LEU A 70 4.85 -11.91 0.91
N SER A 71 3.66 -11.38 1.23
CA SER A 71 3.50 -10.16 2.03
C SER A 71 4.10 -10.25 3.44
N ALA A 72 3.91 -11.37 4.14
CA ALA A 72 4.32 -11.50 5.55
C ALA A 72 5.84 -11.38 5.72
N GLU A 73 6.61 -12.09 4.89
CA GLU A 73 8.08 -12.05 4.93
C GLU A 73 8.61 -10.68 4.49
N ALA A 74 8.01 -10.08 3.46
CA ALA A 74 8.40 -8.75 2.98
C ALA A 74 8.18 -7.66 4.04
N GLU A 75 7.08 -7.72 4.77
CA GLU A 75 6.79 -6.80 5.88
C GLU A 75 7.76 -6.99 7.05
N GLU A 76 8.05 -8.24 7.45
CA GLU A 76 8.98 -8.54 8.54
C GLU A 76 10.39 -8.02 8.23
N GLN A 77 10.85 -8.21 6.98
CA GLN A 77 12.17 -7.78 6.54
C GLN A 77 12.22 -6.30 6.16
N GLY A 78 11.07 -5.62 6.05
CA GLY A 78 10.99 -4.22 5.61
C GLY A 78 11.48 -4.01 4.17
N ILE A 79 11.33 -5.02 3.32
CA ILE A 79 11.75 -5.00 1.91
C ILE A 79 10.57 -5.16 0.97
N LEU A 80 10.78 -4.85 -0.30
CA LEU A 80 9.82 -5.14 -1.36
C LEU A 80 10.57 -5.90 -2.47
N PRO A 81 10.51 -7.24 -2.46
CA PRO A 81 11.14 -8.06 -3.51
C PRO A 81 10.53 -7.77 -4.88
N ASP A 82 11.33 -7.89 -5.95
CA ASP A 82 10.88 -7.59 -7.31
C ASP A 82 9.68 -8.44 -7.74
N GLU A 83 9.63 -9.70 -7.30
CA GLU A 83 8.49 -10.58 -7.54
C GLU A 83 7.20 -10.01 -6.95
N LEU A 84 7.23 -9.63 -5.67
CA LEU A 84 6.08 -9.01 -5.00
C LEU A 84 5.72 -7.67 -5.63
N ALA A 85 6.70 -6.82 -5.96
CA ALA A 85 6.45 -5.55 -6.64
C ALA A 85 5.74 -5.75 -7.99
N ASN A 86 6.12 -6.78 -8.75
CA ASN A 86 5.48 -7.11 -10.02
C ASN A 86 4.05 -7.63 -9.83
N VAL A 87 3.81 -8.46 -8.81
CA VAL A 87 2.46 -8.90 -8.42
C VAL A 87 1.57 -7.69 -8.10
N ILE A 88 2.04 -6.78 -7.24
CA ILE A 88 1.32 -5.57 -6.86
C ILE A 88 1.00 -4.72 -8.10
N ARG A 89 1.96 -4.55 -9.02
CA ARG A 89 1.76 -3.78 -10.26
C ARG A 89 0.68 -4.39 -11.15
N ARG A 90 0.65 -5.72 -11.29
CA ARG A 90 -0.39 -6.43 -12.08
C ARG A 90 -1.77 -6.29 -11.45
N LEU A 91 -1.86 -6.47 -10.12
CA LEU A 91 -3.11 -6.26 -9.37
C LEU A 91 -3.60 -4.82 -9.50
N TRP A 92 -2.73 -3.84 -9.29
CA TRP A 92 -3.09 -2.42 -9.39
C TRP A 92 -3.61 -2.04 -10.79
N SER A 93 -3.12 -2.70 -11.83
CA SER A 93 -3.58 -2.45 -13.21
C SER A 93 -4.93 -3.09 -13.55
N ASP A 94 -5.50 -3.92 -12.68
CA ASP A 94 -6.80 -4.56 -12.88
C ASP A 94 -7.96 -3.57 -12.66
N SER A 95 -8.93 -3.53 -13.58
CA SER A 95 -10.07 -2.62 -13.46
C SER A 95 -11.02 -2.95 -12.31
N GLY A 96 -11.08 -4.20 -11.84
CA GLY A 96 -11.84 -4.58 -10.64
C GLY A 96 -11.19 -4.01 -9.37
N ILE A 97 -9.86 -4.09 -9.28
CA ILE A 97 -9.08 -3.44 -8.22
C ILE A 97 -9.27 -1.93 -8.24
N GLN A 98 -9.14 -1.28 -9.41
CA GLN A 98 -9.36 0.16 -9.55
C GLN A 98 -10.80 0.56 -9.16
N SER A 99 -11.80 -0.22 -9.58
CA SER A 99 -13.19 0.00 -9.19
C SER A 99 -13.38 -0.08 -7.67
N CYS A 100 -12.79 -1.08 -7.03
CA CYS A 100 -12.82 -1.21 -5.57
C CYS A 100 -12.11 -0.06 -4.86
N PHE A 101 -10.99 0.43 -5.41
CA PHE A 101 -10.27 1.59 -4.90
C PHE A 101 -11.11 2.88 -4.94
N THR A 102 -11.90 3.12 -6.00
CA THR A 102 -12.80 4.29 -6.04
C THR A 102 -13.87 4.26 -4.94
N ARG A 103 -14.14 3.08 -4.37
CA ARG A 103 -15.06 2.83 -3.26
C ARG A 103 -14.34 2.74 -1.91
N SER A 104 -13.11 3.26 -1.80
CA SER A 104 -12.29 3.23 -0.58
C SER A 104 -12.99 3.80 0.66
N ARG A 105 -13.97 4.68 0.50
CA ARG A 105 -14.81 5.20 1.59
C ARG A 105 -15.66 4.13 2.30
N GLU A 106 -15.86 2.97 1.68
CA GLU A 106 -16.66 1.87 2.22
C GLU A 106 -15.85 0.91 3.10
N TYR A 107 -14.52 1.09 3.18
CA TYR A 107 -13.62 0.29 4.01
C TYR A 107 -12.49 1.15 4.57
N GLN A 108 -11.61 0.57 5.38
CA GLN A 108 -10.43 1.27 5.88
C GLN A 108 -9.29 1.07 4.89
N LEU A 109 -8.84 2.17 4.29
CA LEU A 109 -7.68 2.23 3.41
C LEU A 109 -6.83 3.42 3.84
N ASN A 110 -5.52 3.24 3.92
CA ASN A 110 -4.60 4.33 4.24
C ASN A 110 -4.79 5.50 3.26
N ASP A 111 -4.87 6.73 3.77
CA ASP A 111 -4.98 7.94 2.94
C ASP A 111 -3.83 8.08 1.94
N SER A 112 -2.64 7.53 2.26
CA SER A 112 -1.49 7.55 1.35
C SER A 112 -1.63 6.62 0.13
N ALA A 113 -2.67 5.78 0.09
CA ALA A 113 -2.99 4.98 -1.08
C ALA A 113 -3.87 5.73 -2.08
N ALA A 114 -4.56 6.80 -1.64
CA ALA A 114 -5.51 7.61 -2.39
C ALA A 114 -4.83 8.50 -3.44
#